data_AF-B0FWT2-F1
#
_entry.id   AF-B0FWT2-F1
#
_cell.length_a   1.000
_cell.length_b   1.000
_cell.length_c   1.000
_cell.angle_alpha   90.00
_cell.angle_beta   90.00
_cell.angle_gamma   90.00
#
_symmetry.space_group_name_H-M   'P 1'
#
loop_
_entity.id
_entity.type
_entity.pdbx_description
1 polymer ?
#
loop_
_entity_poly.entity_id
_entity_poly.type
_entity_poly.pdbx_seq_one_letter_code
_entity_poly.pdbx_strand_id
1 'polypeptide(L)' 'LAVTDLMVTFVVMPLDATWNITVQWFAGDVACRLLMFLKLVAMYASAFVTVVISLDRRAAILHPLSVGEAKRKMALA' A
#
# COMPACT_ATOMS: atom_id res chain seq x y z
N LEU A 1 0.32 -10.20 0.82
CA LEU A 1 -1.04 -9.75 0.50
C LEU A 1 -1.73 -9.19 1.74
N ALA A 2 -2.30 -9.99 2.65
CA ALA A 2 -3.11 -9.46 3.77
C ALA A 2 -2.48 -8.31 4.58
N VAL A 3 -1.18 -8.37 4.90
CA VAL A 3 -0.48 -7.28 5.60
C VAL A 3 -0.35 -6.02 4.72
N THR A 4 -0.07 -6.20 3.43
CA THR A 4 -0.03 -5.13 2.43
C THR A 4 -1.40 -4.48 2.27
N ASP A 5 -2.47 -5.27 2.18
CA ASP A 5 -3.84 -4.79 2.05
C ASP A 5 -4.30 -3.99 3.29
N LEU A 6 -3.91 -4.45 4.49
CA LEU A 6 -4.15 -3.71 5.74
C LEU A 6 -3.39 -2.38 5.76
N MET A 7 -2.11 -2.36 5.37
CA MET A 7 -1.33 -1.11 5.29
C MET A 7 -1.91 -0.13 4.28
N VAL A 8 -2.29 -0.60 3.08
CA VAL A 8 -2.92 0.25 2.05
C VAL A 8 -4.24 0.81 2.57
N THR A 9 -5.08 -0.02 3.20
CA THR A 9 -6.35 0.40 3.78
C THR A 9 -6.14 1.46 4.88
N PHE A 10 -5.14 1.27 5.72
CA PHE A 10 -4.79 2.22 6.79
C PHE A 10 -4.27 3.57 6.24
N VAL A 11 -3.78 3.61 5.00
CA VAL A 11 -3.35 4.86 4.33
C VAL A 11 -4.48 5.50 3.52
N VAL A 12 -5.28 4.69 2.83
CA VAL A 12 -6.39 5.16 1.98
C VAL A 12 -7.53 5.72 2.83
N MET A 13 -7.91 5.05 3.91
CA MET A 13 -9.02 5.47 4.78
C MET A 13 -8.84 6.87 5.42
N PRO A 14 -7.66 7.24 5.97
CA PRO A 14 -7.43 8.61 6.44
C PRO A 14 -7.27 9.63 5.30
N LEU A 15 -6.81 9.21 4.11
CA LEU A 15 -6.78 10.07 2.93
C LEU A 15 -8.21 10.43 2.46
N ASP A 16 -9.13 9.46 2.48
CA ASP A 16 -10.54 9.67 2.18
C ASP A 16 -11.24 10.53 3.24
N ALA A 17 -11.01 10.24 4.53
CA ALA A 17 -11.53 11.05 5.63
C ALA A 17 -11.04 12.50 5.53
N THR A 18 -9.76 12.68 5.22
CA THR A 18 -9.14 13.97 4.92
C THR A 18 -9.85 14.69 3.77
N TRP A 19 -10.06 14.01 2.64
CA TRP A 19 -10.70 14.59 1.47
C TRP A 19 -12.14 15.03 1.80
N ASN A 20 -12.88 14.21 2.54
CA ASN A 20 -14.24 14.53 3.00
C ASN A 20 -14.26 15.78 3.90
N ILE A 21 -13.30 15.90 4.82
CA ILE A 21 -13.13 17.10 5.65
C ILE A 21 -12.75 18.32 4.78
N THR A 22 -11.97 18.14 3.70
CA THR A 22 -11.63 19.26 2.80
C THR A 22 -12.78 19.85 1.99
N VAL A 23 -13.86 19.12 1.79
CA VAL A 23 -15.03 19.63 1.07
C VAL A 23 -15.78 20.71 1.90
N GLN A 24 -15.57 20.77 3.22
CA GLN A 24 -16.03 21.87 4.10
C GLN A 24 -14.91 22.31 5.07
N TRP A 25 -13.92 23.09 4.62
CA TRP A 25 -12.81 23.48 5.51
C TRP A 25 -13.08 24.73 6.38
N PHE A 26 -12.99 24.58 7.71
CA PHE A 26 -12.92 25.65 8.73
C PHE A 26 -11.73 25.45 9.72
N ALA A 27 -10.79 24.52 9.46
CA ALA A 27 -9.82 24.02 10.44
C ALA A 27 -8.35 24.55 10.31
N GLY A 28 -8.11 25.60 9.53
CA GLY A 28 -6.82 26.33 9.51
C GLY A 28 -5.66 25.75 8.66
N ASP A 29 -4.55 26.49 8.57
CA ASP A 29 -3.42 26.31 7.62
C ASP A 29 -2.57 25.04 7.85
N VAL A 30 -2.38 24.66 9.12
CA VAL A 30 -1.52 23.53 9.52
C VAL A 30 -2.04 22.21 8.95
N ALA A 31 -3.36 22.02 9.01
CA ALA A 31 -3.98 20.82 8.49
C ALA A 31 -3.86 20.76 6.97
N CYS A 32 -4.14 21.85 6.23
CA CYS A 32 -3.94 21.91 4.78
C CYS A 32 -2.54 21.43 4.35
N ARG A 33 -1.49 21.89 5.06
CA ARG A 33 -0.11 21.49 4.80
C ARG A 33 0.15 20.01 5.08
N LEU A 34 -0.40 19.49 6.18
CA LEU A 34 -0.36 18.05 6.51
C LEU A 34 -1.05 17.21 5.45
N LEU A 35 -2.20 17.64 4.94
CA LEU A 35 -2.94 16.90 3.92
C LEU A 35 -2.18 16.80 2.62
N MET A 36 -1.54 17.89 2.21
CA MET A 36 -0.76 17.90 0.97
C MET A 36 0.44 16.95 1.09
N PHE A 37 1.09 16.90 2.25
CA PHE A 37 2.13 15.94 2.54
C PHE A 37 1.60 14.49 2.52
N LEU A 38 0.48 14.22 3.20
CA LEU A 38 -0.14 12.89 3.24
C LEU A 38 -0.55 12.42 1.83
N LYS A 39 -1.08 13.33 1.00
CA LYS A 39 -1.41 13.04 -0.40
C LYS A 39 -0.19 12.58 -1.19
N LEU A 40 0.94 13.26 -1.01
CA LEU A 40 2.18 12.94 -1.69
C LEU A 40 2.72 11.58 -1.24
N VAL A 41 2.70 11.32 0.06
CA VAL A 41 3.10 10.03 0.65
C VAL A 41 2.20 8.90 0.15
N ALA A 42 0.88 9.09 0.09
CA ALA A 42 -0.05 8.09 -0.40
C ALA A 42 0.17 7.73 -1.89
N MET A 43 0.43 8.73 -2.74
CA MET A 43 0.81 8.49 -4.14
C MET A 43 2.11 7.69 -4.25
N TYR A 44 3.14 8.07 -3.48
CA TYR A 44 4.42 7.37 -3.47
C TYR A 44 4.30 5.93 -2.96
N ALA A 45 3.56 5.72 -1.86
CA ALA A 45 3.32 4.40 -1.30
C ALA A 45 2.59 3.48 -2.29
N SER A 46 1.57 4.00 -3.00
CA SER A 46 0.83 3.23 -4.01
C SER A 46 1.73 2.80 -5.18
N ALA A 47 2.59 3.71 -5.66
CA ALA A 47 3.56 3.40 -6.71
C ALA A 47 4.57 2.34 -6.24
N PHE A 48 5.12 2.49 -5.04
CA PHE A 48 6.07 1.55 -4.46
C PHE A 48 5.44 0.16 -4.28
N VAL A 49 4.23 0.06 -3.73
CA VAL A 49 3.49 -1.20 -3.57
C VAL A 49 3.26 -1.86 -4.94
N THR A 50 2.87 -1.08 -5.96
CA THR A 50 2.68 -1.59 -7.33
C THR A 50 3.98 -2.17 -7.91
N VAL A 51 5.11 -1.49 -7.69
CA VAL A 51 6.44 -1.97 -8.12
C VAL A 51 6.81 -3.26 -7.39
N VAL A 52 6.63 -3.31 -6.07
CA VAL A 52 6.93 -4.51 -5.27
C VAL A 52 6.09 -5.70 -5.73
N ILE A 53 4.79 -5.54 -5.94
CA ILE A 53 3.91 -6.61 -6.46
C ILE A 53 4.37 -7.08 -7.85
N SER A 54 4.79 -6.14 -8.70
CA SER A 54 5.28 -6.45 -10.05
C SER A 54 6.60 -7.23 -10.02
N LEU A 55 7.52 -6.85 -9.11
CA LEU A 55 8.77 -7.55 -8.89
C LEU A 55 8.56 -8.93 -8.30
N ASP A 56 7.66 -9.09 -7.33
CA ASP A 56 7.30 -10.38 -6.72
C ASP A 56 6.79 -11.35 -7.80
N ARG A 57 5.88 -10.90 -8.68
CA ARG A 57 5.41 -11.71 -9.81
C ARG A 57 6.52 -12.06 -10.78
N ARG A 58 7.42 -11.12 -11.13
CA ARG A 58 8.56 -11.42 -12.01
C ARG A 58 9.52 -12.42 -11.37
N ALA A 59 9.81 -12.28 -10.08
CA ALA A 59 10.67 -13.19 -9.34
C ALA A 59 10.06 -14.58 -9.25
N ALA A 60 8.75 -14.71 -9.04
CA ALA A 60 8.03 -15.99 -9.04
C ALA A 60 8.08 -16.71 -10.40
N ILE A 61 8.10 -15.95 -11.51
CA ILE A 61 8.18 -16.50 -12.88
C ILE A 61 9.63 -16.89 -13.23
N LEU A 62 10.62 -16.09 -12.83
CA LEU A 62 12.05 -16.35 -13.08
C LEU A 62 12.63 -17.44 -12.15
N HIS A 63 12.04 -17.66 -10.97
CA HIS A 63 12.40 -18.73 -10.03
C HIS A 63 11.26 -19.74 -9.84
N PRO A 64 10.95 -20.59 -10.84
CA PRO A 64 9.88 -21.58 -10.73
C PRO A 64 10.14 -22.69 -9.67
N LEU A 65 11.36 -22.80 -9.13
CA LEU A 65 11.76 -23.87 -8.21
C LEU A 65 11.54 -23.56 -6.71
N SER A 66 11.59 -22.29 -6.29
CA SER A 66 11.48 -21.92 -4.86
C SER A 66 10.02 -21.88 -4.35
N VAL A 67 9.09 -21.38 -5.18
CA VAL A 67 7.67 -21.27 -4.81
C VAL A 67 7.00 -22.64 -4.73
N GLY A 68 7.43 -23.59 -5.58
CA GLY A 68 7.01 -24.99 -5.51
C GLY A 68 7.53 -25.70 -4.25
N GLU A 69 8.80 -25.51 -3.89
CA GLU A 69 9.37 -26.12 -2.68
C GLU A 69 8.85 -25.50 -1.38
N ALA A 70 8.59 -24.19 -1.33
CA ALA A 70 7.97 -23.54 -0.17
C ALA A 70 6.52 -24.01 0.04
N LYS A 71 5.73 -24.16 -1.03
CA LYS A 71 4.40 -24.79 -0.95
C LYS A 71 4.48 -26.27 -0.57
N ARG A 72 5.46 -27.02 -1.10
CA ARG A 72 5.64 -28.44 -0.77
C ARG A 72 6.10 -28.65 0.67
N LYS A 73 6.95 -27.77 1.21
CA LYS A 73 7.35 -27.77 2.63
C LYS A 73 6.21 -27.39 3.56
N MET A 74 5.34 -26.44 3.18
CA MET A 74 4.12 -26.10 3.93
C MET A 74 3.03 -27.19 3.85
N ALA A 75 3.02 -28.02 2.81
CA ALA A 75 2.08 -29.13 2.66
C ALA A 75 2.58 -30.46 3.28
N LEU A 76 3.86 -30.51 3.68
CA LEU A 76 4.51 -31.65 4.35
C LEU A 76 4.77 -31.38 5.85
N ALA A 77 4.33 -30.24 6.37
CA ALA A 77 4.22 -29.92 7.80
C ALA A 77 2.74 -29.95 8.19
#